data_AF-A0A939P818-F1
#
_entry.id   AF-A0A939P818-F1
#
_cell.length_a   1.000
_cell.length_b   1.000
_cell.length_c   1.000
_cell.angle_alpha   90.00
_cell.angle_beta   90.00
_cell.angle_gamma   90.00
#
_symmetry.space_group_name_H-M   'P 1'
#
loop_
_entity.id
_entity.type
_entity.pdbx_description
1 polymer ?
#
loop_
_entity_poly.entity_id
_entity_poly.type
_entity_poly.pdbx_seq_one_letter_code
_entity_poly.pdbx_strand_id
1 'polypeptide(L)' 'MNDDEKRERVREIEESVKVLRAQVPEPEADAGDAVDAAQNLQAREELLGQIENLEDELERLREEVGESGE' A
#
# COMPACT_ATOMS: atom_id res chain seq x y z
N MET A 1 3.65 20.41 7.97
CA MET A 1 3.93 19.38 8.99
C MET A 1 5.31 19.62 9.54
N ASN A 2 5.42 19.70 10.86
CA ASN A 2 6.67 19.60 11.59
C ASN A 2 7.16 18.14 11.60
N ASP A 3 8.41 17.92 12.00
CA ASP A 3 9.04 16.60 11.98
C ASP A 3 8.29 15.55 12.83
N ASP A 4 7.73 15.95 13.97
CA ASP A 4 6.90 15.05 14.80
C ASP A 4 5.64 14.57 14.06
N GLU A 5 4.96 15.48 13.36
CA GLU A 5 3.77 15.17 12.55
C GLU A 5 4.13 14.26 11.36
N LYS A 6 5.31 14.48 10.75
CA LYS A 6 5.81 13.62 9.66
C LYS A 6 6.12 12.21 10.17
N ARG A 7 6.75 12.06 11.33
CA ARG A 7 7.02 10.75 11.95
C ARG A 7 5.76 10.03 12.42
N GLU A 8 4.73 10.77 12.83
CA GLU A 8 3.42 10.19 13.08
C GLU A 8 2.80 9.67 11.78
N ARG A 9 2.82 10.50 10.72
CA ARG A 9 2.33 10.13 9.39
C ARG A 9 3.05 8.90 8.81
N VAL A 10 4.37 8.80 8.97
CA VAL A 10 5.15 7.60 8.61
C VAL A 10 4.57 6.34 9.26
N ARG A 11 4.32 6.37 10.57
CA ARG A 11 3.74 5.22 11.31
C ARG A 11 2.34 4.87 10.85
N GLU A 12 1.50 5.86 10.58
CA GLU A 12 0.15 5.65 10.04
C GLU A 12 0.18 4.98 8.66
N ILE A 13 1.09 5.43 7.79
CA ILE A 13 1.25 4.87 6.45
C ILE A 13 1.75 3.43 6.53
N GLU A 14 2.75 3.15 7.38
CA GLU A 14 3.24 1.78 7.60
C GLU A 14 2.13 0.82 8.07
N GLU A 15 1.28 1.26 9.00
CA GLU A 15 0.14 0.49 9.46
C GLU A 15 -0.89 0.28 8.34
N SER A 16 -1.19 1.34 7.58
CA SER A 16 -2.13 1.29 6.46
C SER A 16 -1.65 0.33 5.36
N VAL A 17 -0.37 0.41 4.98
CA VAL A 17 0.24 -0.50 4.00
C VAL A 17 0.17 -1.95 4.48
N LYS A 18 0.47 -2.20 5.76
CA LYS A 18 0.35 -3.54 6.35
C LYS A 18 -1.08 -4.09 6.25
N VAL A 19 -2.07 -3.26 6.57
CA VAL A 19 -3.49 -3.62 6.52
C VAL A 19 -3.98 -3.83 5.09
N LEU A 20 -3.57 -2.98 4.14
CA LEU A 20 -3.91 -3.13 2.72
C LEU A 20 -3.29 -4.39 2.13
N ARG A 21 -2.01 -4.67 2.40
CA ARG A 21 -1.33 -5.89 1.94
C ARG A 21 -2.02 -7.16 2.44
N ALA A 22 -2.62 -7.14 3.63
CA ALA A 22 -3.40 -8.27 4.16
C ALA A 22 -4.79 -8.41 3.50
N GLN A 23 -5.30 -7.35 2.87
CA GLN A 23 -6.58 -7.34 2.15
C GLN A 23 -6.46 -7.64 0.67
N VAL A 24 -5.25 -7.57 0.10
CA VAL A 24 -5.01 -7.91 -1.31
C VAL A 24 -5.51 -9.34 -1.55
N PRO A 25 -6.54 -9.54 -2.39
CA PRO A 25 -7.07 -10.87 -2.64
C PRO A 25 -6.00 -11.75 -3.28
N GLU A 26 -6.03 -13.04 -2.91
CA GLU A 26 -5.19 -14.01 -3.59
C GLU A 26 -5.57 -14.09 -5.07
N PRO A 27 -4.60 -14.28 -5.97
CA PRO A 27 -4.89 -14.50 -7.38
C PRO A 27 -5.81 -15.71 -7.53
N GLU A 28 -6.94 -15.51 -8.21
CA GLU A 28 -7.89 -16.60 -8.44
C GLU A 28 -7.30 -17.58 -9.48
N ALA A 29 -6.87 -18.75 -9.01
CA ALA A 29 -6.27 -19.78 -9.88
C ALA A 29 -7.31 -20.61 -10.66
N ASP A 30 -8.56 -20.62 -10.18
CA ASP A 30 -9.68 -21.37 -10.73
C ASP A 30 -10.93 -20.48 -10.74
N ALA A 31 -10.85 -19.37 -11.47
CA ALA A 31 -12.03 -18.56 -11.72
C ALA A 31 -12.98 -19.36 -12.61
N GLY A 32 -14.08 -19.84 -12.04
CA GLY A 32 -15.10 -20.61 -12.76
C GLY A 32 -15.70 -19.86 -13.95
N ASP A 33 -15.54 -18.54 -14.00
CA ASP A 33 -15.86 -17.64 -15.11
C ASP A 33 -14.79 -16.54 -15.26
N ALA A 34 -14.54 -16.09 -16.50
CA ALA A 34 -13.66 -14.97 -16.82
C ALA A 34 -14.12 -13.64 -16.19
N VAL A 35 -15.41 -13.48 -15.89
CA VAL A 35 -15.93 -12.30 -15.18
C VAL A 35 -15.39 -12.24 -13.75
N ASP A 36 -15.38 -13.36 -13.03
CA ASP A 36 -14.90 -13.43 -11.66
C ASP A 36 -13.38 -13.17 -11.60
N ALA A 37 -12.63 -13.78 -12.53
CA ALA A 37 -11.19 -13.50 -12.70
C ALA A 37 -10.92 -12.00 -12.93
N ALA A 38 -11.72 -11.35 -13.77
CA ALA A 38 -11.57 -9.94 -14.07
C ALA A 38 -11.86 -9.06 -12.85
N GLN A 39 -12.89 -9.40 -12.06
CA GLN A 39 -13.22 -8.69 -10.83
C GLN A 39 -12.15 -8.87 -9.76
N ASN A 40 -11.63 -10.10 -9.58
CA ASN A 40 -10.51 -10.38 -8.68
C ASN A 40 -9.28 -9.57 -9.07
N LEU A 41 -8.92 -9.60 -10.37
CA LEU A 41 -7.78 -8.84 -10.89
C LEU A 41 -7.95 -7.33 -10.66
N GLN A 42 -9.13 -6.78 -10.97
CA GLN A 42 -9.40 -5.36 -10.78
C GLN A 42 -9.30 -4.94 -9.31
N ALA A 43 -9.91 -5.71 -8.40
CA ALA A 43 -9.83 -5.44 -6.96
C ALA A 43 -8.37 -5.51 -6.45
N ARG A 44 -7.59 -6.45 -6.98
CA ARG A 44 -6.17 -6.61 -6.66
C ARG A 44 -5.35 -5.41 -7.15
N GLU A 45 -5.53 -5.00 -8.39
CA GLU A 45 -4.82 -3.85 -8.99
C GLU A 45 -5.16 -2.55 -8.26
N GLU A 46 -6.41 -2.36 -7.86
CA GLU A 46 -6.82 -1.18 -7.09
C GLU A 46 -6.08 -1.10 -5.75
N LEU A 47 -6.04 -2.20 -4.99
CA LEU A 47 -5.35 -2.24 -3.71
C LEU A 47 -3.83 -2.09 -3.87
N LEU A 48 -3.24 -2.68 -4.91
CA LEU A 48 -1.81 -2.54 -5.20
C LEU A 48 -1.45 -1.10 -5.57
N GLY A 49 -2.27 -0.41 -6.38
CA GLY A 49 -2.06 0.99 -6.68
C GLY A 49 -2.18 1.89 -5.45
N GLN A 50 -3.09 1.59 -4.52
CA GLN A 50 -3.14 2.29 -3.23
C GLN A 50 -1.89 2.07 -2.39
N ILE A 51 -1.38 0.84 -2.34
CA ILE A 51 -0.15 0.49 -1.63
C ILE A 51 1.05 1.25 -2.24
N GLU A 52 1.20 1.25 -3.57
CA GLU A 52 2.28 1.96 -4.26
C GLU A 52 2.30 3.46 -3.93
N ASN A 53 1.14 4.13 -4.01
CA ASN A 53 1.05 5.55 -3.67
C ASN A 53 1.46 5.85 -2.22
N LEU A 54 1.10 4.96 -1.29
CA LEU A 54 1.46 5.07 0.12
C LEU A 54 2.95 4.78 0.35
N GLU A 55 3.53 3.82 -0.35
CA GLU A 55 4.96 3.51 -0.29
C GLU A 55 5.81 4.65 -0.84
N ASP A 56 5.38 5.28 -1.93
CA ASP A 56 5.98 6.50 -2.48
C ASP A 56 5.89 7.69 -1.49
N GLU A 57 4.76 7.85 -0.81
CA GLU A 57 4.62 8.87 0.25
C GLU A 57 5.53 8.58 1.44
N LEU A 58 5.62 7.31 1.84
CA LEU A 58 6.48 6.84 2.92
C LEU A 58 7.95 7.10 2.62
N GLU A 59 8.40 6.79 1.41
CA GLU A 59 9.78 7.02 0.97
C GLU A 59 10.12 8.51 1.07
N ARG A 60 9.29 9.39 0.49
CA ARG A 60 9.49 10.84 0.57
C ARG A 60 9.51 11.34 2.01
N LEU A 61 8.59 10.89 2.86
CA LEU A 61 8.53 11.33 4.25
C LEU A 61 9.76 10.89 5.05
N ARG A 62 10.24 9.66 4.83
CA ARG A 62 11.49 9.17 5.46
C ARG A 62 12.70 9.97 5.03
N GLU A 63 12.80 10.36 3.76
CA GLU A 63 13.85 11.28 3.28
C GLU A 63 13.77 12.63 3.98
N GLU A 64 12.57 13.19 4.11
CA GLU A 64 12.37 14.49 4.72
C GLU A 64 12.70 14.53 6.22
N VAL A 65 12.51 13.43 6.96
CA VAL A 65 12.83 13.35 8.40
C VAL A 65 14.21 12.74 8.68
N GLY A 66 14.98 12.42 7.64
CA GLY A 66 16.32 11.84 7.75
C GLY A 66 16.33 10.38 8.22
N GLU A 67 15.25 9.64 8.00
CA GLU A 67 15.12 8.21 8.30
C GLU A 67 15.47 7.30 7.09
N SER A 68 15.89 7.88 5.96
CA SER A 68 16.50 7.14 4.85
C SER A 68 17.86 6.60 5.28
N GLY A 69 17.97 5.27 5.37
CA GLY A 69 19.09 4.58 6.00
C GLY A 69 20.50 5.02 5.58
N GLU A 70 21.39 5.02 6.58
CA GLU A 70 22.83 4.72 6.44
C GLU A 70 23.06 3.31 5.87
#